data_AF-A0A7D6V7A9-F1
#
_entry.id   AF-A0A7D6V7A9-F1
#
_cell.length_a   1.000
_cell.length_b   1.000
_cell.length_c   1.000
_cell.angle_alpha   90.00
_cell.angle_beta   90.00
_cell.angle_gamma   90.00
#
_symmetry.space_group_name_H-M   'P 1'
#
loop_
_entity.id
_entity.type
_entity.pdbx_description
1 polymer ?
#
loop_
_entity_poly.entity_id
_entity_poly.type
_entity_poly.pdbx_seq_one_letter_code
_entity_poly.pdbx_strand_id
1 'polypeptide(L)'
;MRLLMDRAVGIDPSSRGSVWAIRPSARRGRHGTSGEANMPGLVPGSGRIVYVERDMRPRFFDEYAEMRKNGGRAFVLWADCQRQQVFARVVTKSAVKRGPATFEVLGAAGEPLGVVVREPGPHGWRMRTRWTVTPTGRAALTGYKGRLGWWLFWWLISPVQLVILVLAIIGADGDIGRTPRRIMLWDSASGELALDFEDEMLRVLDYSADPRLVAALFALLRSYPCWLGEQPWDKQDR
;
A
#
# COMPACT_ATOMS: atom_id res chain seq x y z
N MET A 1 12.18 -5.83 9.31
CA MET A 1 11.55 -4.57 9.80
C MET A 1 10.02 -4.66 9.71
N ARG A 2 9.27 -3.79 10.41
CA ARG A 2 7.79 -3.70 10.36
C ARG A 2 7.38 -2.24 10.15
N LEU A 3 6.45 -1.96 9.24
CA LEU A 3 5.94 -0.63 8.92
C LEU A 3 4.41 -0.57 9.10
N LEU A 4 3.92 0.56 9.61
CA LEU A 4 2.51 0.91 9.78
C LEU A 4 2.23 2.26 9.12
N MET A 5 1.00 2.48 8.64
CA MET A 5 0.61 3.75 8.01
C MET A 5 -0.70 4.28 8.59
N ASP A 6 -0.61 5.39 9.31
CA ASP A 6 -1.71 6.05 10.02
C ASP A 6 -1.83 7.54 9.64
N ARG A 7 -2.95 8.19 9.97
CA ARG A 7 -3.17 9.61 9.65
C ARG A 7 -2.25 10.47 10.52
N ALA A 8 -1.51 11.39 9.91
CA ALA A 8 -0.60 12.25 10.66
C ALA A 8 -1.40 13.28 11.49
N VAL A 9 -1.54 13.00 12.79
CA VAL A 9 -2.13 13.92 13.77
C VAL A 9 -1.16 15.09 14.03
N GLY A 10 -1.69 16.31 14.17
CA GLY A 10 -0.87 17.51 14.46
C GLY A 10 -0.10 18.08 13.27
N ILE A 11 -0.35 17.59 12.04
CA ILE A 11 0.16 18.19 10.80
C ILE A 11 -1.03 18.78 10.04
N ASP A 12 -0.95 20.07 9.73
CA ASP A 12 -2.00 20.73 8.96
C ASP A 12 -2.18 20.06 7.59
N PRO A 13 -3.41 19.69 7.22
CA PRO A 13 -3.70 19.19 5.88
C PRO A 13 -3.39 20.33 4.89
N SER A 14 -2.66 20.02 3.82
CA SER A 14 -2.43 21.02 2.79
C SER A 14 -3.66 21.15 1.89
N SER A 15 -3.59 22.07 0.93
CA SER A 15 -4.50 22.11 -0.22
C SER A 15 -4.46 20.85 -1.12
N ARG A 16 -3.61 19.87 -0.80
CA ARG A 16 -3.55 18.52 -1.38
C ARG A 16 -4.20 17.44 -0.50
N GLY A 17 -4.80 17.81 0.63
CA GLY A 17 -5.59 16.95 1.51
C GLY A 17 -4.83 16.38 2.71
N SER A 18 -5.28 15.22 3.19
CA SER A 18 -4.77 14.59 4.41
C SER A 18 -3.36 14.03 4.24
N VAL A 19 -2.52 14.29 5.25
CA VAL A 19 -1.17 13.72 5.37
C VAL A 19 -1.23 12.43 6.19
N TRP A 20 -0.45 11.43 5.78
CA TRP A 20 -0.32 10.14 6.46
C TRP A 20 1.12 9.89 6.85
N ALA A 21 1.37 9.26 8.00
CA ALA A 21 2.69 8.90 8.48
C ALA A 21 2.93 7.41 8.28
N ILE A 22 4.00 7.04 7.57
CA ILE A 22 4.57 5.69 7.56
C ILE A 22 5.59 5.62 8.71
N ARG A 23 5.32 4.79 9.71
CA ARG A 23 6.15 4.64 10.90
C ARG A 23 6.72 3.21 11.02
N PRO A 24 7.95 3.05 11.53
CA PRO A 24 8.39 1.76 12.04
C PRO A 24 7.52 1.32 13.21
N SER A 25 7.02 0.09 13.17
CA SER A 25 6.51 -0.56 14.38
C SER A 25 7.70 -1.10 15.16
N ALA A 26 7.98 -0.49 16.32
CA ALA A 26 8.88 -1.10 17.30
C ALA A 26 8.36 -2.51 17.65
N ARG A 27 9.28 -3.45 17.91
CA ARG A 27 8.89 -4.72 18.56
C ARG A 27 8.19 -4.36 19.87
N ARG A 28 7.00 -4.91 20.10
CA ARG A 28 6.25 -4.73 21.35
C ARG A 28 6.95 -5.47 22.49
N GLY A 29 8.06 -4.91 22.96
CA GLY A 29 8.62 -5.25 24.26
C GLY A 29 7.61 -4.91 25.35
N ARG A 30 7.48 -5.79 26.33
CA ARG A 30 6.63 -5.57 27.51
C ARG A 30 7.33 -4.54 28.42
N HIS A 31 6.56 -3.59 28.94
CA HIS A 31 6.96 -2.42 29.76
C HIS A 31 7.66 -1.26 29.05
N GLY A 32 7.25 -0.04 29.42
CA GLY A 32 7.70 1.25 28.89
C GLY A 32 6.53 2.25 28.90
N THR A 33 6.56 3.23 29.80
CA THR A 33 5.48 4.20 30.06
C THR A 33 5.37 5.31 29.01
N SER A 34 4.21 5.99 28.99
CA SER A 34 4.00 7.22 28.22
C SER A 34 5.10 8.26 28.45
N GLY A 35 5.55 8.88 27.37
CA GLY A 35 6.65 9.85 27.35
C GLY A 35 6.72 10.51 25.98
N GLU A 36 5.73 11.33 25.68
CA GLU A 36 5.58 12.04 24.41
C GLU A 36 6.50 13.27 24.38
N ALA A 37 7.65 13.18 23.69
CA ALA A 37 8.54 14.31 23.43
C ALA A 37 9.40 14.10 22.18
N ASN A 38 9.45 15.12 21.32
CA ASN A 38 10.45 15.41 20.27
C ASN A 38 11.15 14.28 19.50
N MET A 39 11.01 14.30 18.16
CA MET A 39 12.14 14.51 17.22
C MET A 39 11.65 14.55 15.75
N PRO A 40 12.23 15.40 14.89
CA PRO A 40 11.79 15.57 13.50
C PRO A 40 12.51 14.63 12.52
N GLY A 41 11.81 14.30 11.43
CA GLY A 41 12.38 14.03 10.11
C GLY A 41 13.18 12.73 9.93
N LEU A 42 12.68 11.80 9.13
CA LEU A 42 12.65 10.43 9.60
C LEU A 42 12.45 9.40 8.38
N VAL A 43 13.21 8.27 8.31
CA VAL A 43 13.41 7.31 7.15
C VAL A 43 13.59 5.77 7.52
N PRO A 44 13.01 4.76 6.82
CA PRO A 44 13.25 3.33 7.14
C PRO A 44 14.72 2.90 6.97
N GLY A 45 15.17 1.88 7.70
CA GLY A 45 16.61 1.55 7.83
C GLY A 45 17.37 2.44 8.82
N SER A 46 16.93 3.67 9.05
CA SER A 46 17.42 4.55 10.14
C SER A 46 16.44 4.68 11.32
N GLY A 47 15.36 3.89 11.33
CA GLY A 47 14.41 3.76 12.46
C GLY A 47 13.27 4.79 12.49
N ARG A 48 12.91 5.37 11.34
CA ARG A 48 12.62 6.81 11.31
C ARG A 48 11.37 6.99 10.34
N ILE A 49 10.37 7.82 10.71
CA ILE A 49 9.01 8.13 10.11
C ILE A 49 8.95 8.99 8.81
N VAL A 50 8.26 8.51 7.77
CA VAL A 50 8.05 9.23 6.49
C VAL A 50 6.62 9.76 6.37
N TYR A 51 6.40 10.95 5.81
CA TYR A 51 5.06 11.51 5.60
C TYR A 51 4.64 11.36 4.13
N VAL A 52 3.37 11.05 3.87
CA VAL A 52 2.84 10.79 2.52
C VAL A 52 1.67 11.73 2.24
N GLU A 53 1.69 12.34 1.06
CA GLU A 53 0.70 13.30 0.61
C GLU A 53 0.46 13.14 -0.90
N ARG A 54 -0.76 13.44 -1.37
CA ARG A 54 -1.11 13.37 -2.80
C ARG A 54 -0.28 14.36 -3.60
N ASP A 55 0.24 13.92 -4.75
CA ASP A 55 1.03 14.76 -5.64
C ASP A 55 0.13 15.39 -6.69
N MET A 56 -0.55 16.47 -6.31
CA MET A 56 -1.46 17.21 -7.16
C MET A 56 -1.28 18.71 -6.98
N ARG A 57 -1.70 19.48 -7.98
CA ARG A 57 -1.77 20.95 -7.85
C ARG A 57 -2.82 21.31 -6.79
N PRO A 58 -2.58 22.33 -5.94
CA PRO A 58 -3.57 22.86 -5.01
C PRO A 58 -4.92 23.10 -5.70
N ARG A 59 -6.02 22.59 -5.11
CA ARG A 59 -7.41 22.68 -5.62
C ARG A 59 -7.76 21.80 -6.84
N PHE A 60 -6.83 21.04 -7.42
CA PHE A 60 -7.11 20.13 -8.55
C PHE A 60 -7.43 18.70 -8.07
N PHE A 61 -8.41 18.56 -7.16
CA PHE A 61 -8.82 17.24 -6.68
C PHE A 61 -9.49 16.40 -7.78
N ASP A 62 -10.29 17.03 -8.64
CA ASP A 62 -11.03 16.31 -9.69
C ASP A 62 -10.09 15.64 -10.71
N GLU A 63 -8.98 16.29 -11.08
CA GLU A 63 -7.92 15.68 -11.91
C GLU A 63 -7.34 14.43 -11.24
N TYR A 64 -7.06 14.51 -9.93
CA TYR A 64 -6.58 13.38 -9.16
C TYR A 64 -7.64 12.27 -9.06
N ALA A 65 -8.91 12.62 -8.89
CA ALA A 65 -10.03 11.69 -8.82
C ALA A 65 -10.27 10.97 -10.15
N GLU A 66 -10.13 11.64 -11.30
CA GLU A 66 -10.19 11.01 -12.63
C GLU A 66 -8.98 10.10 -12.90
N MET A 67 -7.76 10.56 -12.60
CA MET A 67 -6.57 9.70 -12.65
C MET A 67 -6.78 8.45 -11.78
N ARG A 68 -7.33 8.61 -10.57
CA ARG A 68 -7.66 7.52 -9.65
C ARG A 68 -8.66 6.52 -10.23
N LYS A 69 -9.74 7.01 -10.88
CA LYS A 69 -10.76 6.19 -11.55
C LYS A 69 -10.16 5.33 -12.67
N ASN A 70 -9.16 5.86 -13.37
CA ASN A 70 -8.39 5.13 -14.38
C ASN A 70 -7.30 4.21 -13.81
N GLY A 71 -7.15 4.17 -12.48
CA GLY A 71 -6.20 3.31 -11.78
C GLY A 71 -4.85 3.96 -11.48
N GLY A 72 -4.59 5.18 -11.95
CA GLY A 72 -3.37 5.93 -11.67
C GLY A 72 -3.31 6.45 -10.23
N ARG A 73 -2.09 6.79 -9.80
CA ARG A 73 -1.71 7.32 -8.47
C ARG A 73 -0.49 8.22 -8.63
N ALA A 74 -0.50 9.34 -7.91
CA ALA A 74 0.66 10.21 -7.76
C ALA A 74 0.74 10.67 -6.30
N PHE A 75 1.90 10.56 -5.68
CA PHE A 75 2.11 11.01 -4.30
C PHE A 75 3.57 11.33 -4.00
N VAL A 76 3.77 12.33 -3.14
CA VAL A 76 5.07 12.71 -2.60
C VAL A 76 5.21 12.07 -1.22
N LEU A 77 6.37 11.49 -0.97
CA LEU A 77 6.83 11.09 0.33
C LEU A 77 7.81 12.16 0.82
N TRP A 78 7.53 12.78 1.96
CA TRP A 78 8.35 13.79 2.61
C TRP A 78 9.17 13.14 3.74
N ALA A 79 10.44 13.53 3.85
CA ALA A 79 11.31 13.08 4.92
C ALA A 79 11.03 13.83 6.24
N ASP A 80 10.24 14.90 6.23
CA ASP A 80 9.92 15.74 7.39
C ASP A 80 8.45 16.20 7.38
N CYS A 81 7.95 16.68 8.53
CA CYS A 81 6.57 17.13 8.69
C CYS A 81 6.29 18.53 8.08
N GLN A 82 7.33 19.33 7.84
CA GLN A 82 7.23 20.68 7.27
C GLN A 82 7.22 20.67 5.73
N ARG A 83 7.34 19.48 5.11
CA ARG A 83 7.38 19.27 3.65
C ARG A 83 8.55 19.97 2.96
N GLN A 84 9.71 20.04 3.63
CA GLN A 84 10.91 20.69 3.09
C GLN A 84 11.77 19.74 2.25
N GLN A 85 11.85 18.47 2.63
CA GLN A 85 12.72 17.47 2.03
C GLN A 85 11.88 16.35 1.39
N VAL A 86 11.92 16.25 0.07
CA VAL A 86 11.34 15.10 -0.64
C VAL A 86 12.18 13.86 -0.31
N PHE A 87 11.52 12.82 0.19
CA PHE A 87 12.12 11.50 0.40
C PHE A 87 12.03 10.66 -0.87
N ALA A 88 10.84 10.61 -1.48
CA ALA A 88 10.57 9.91 -2.73
C ALA A 88 9.31 10.47 -3.40
N ARG A 89 9.10 10.14 -4.66
CA ARG A 89 7.90 10.52 -5.43
C ARG A 89 7.41 9.31 -6.23
N VAL A 90 6.10 9.07 -6.22
CA VAL A 90 5.48 8.05 -7.06
C VAL A 90 4.71 8.75 -8.17
N VAL A 91 4.99 8.37 -9.41
CA VAL A 91 4.34 8.89 -10.62
C VAL A 91 3.73 7.74 -11.42
N THR A 92 2.58 7.97 -12.05
CA THR A 92 1.99 7.01 -12.98
C THR A 92 2.63 7.14 -14.35
N LYS A 93 3.24 6.07 -14.87
CA LYS A 93 3.68 6.00 -16.28
C LYS A 93 2.56 5.59 -17.22
N SER A 94 1.75 4.63 -16.80
CA SER A 94 0.58 4.18 -17.54
C SER A 94 -0.44 3.58 -16.59
N ALA A 95 -1.73 3.80 -16.83
CA ALA A 95 -2.81 3.16 -16.09
C ALA A 95 -4.01 2.97 -17.01
N VAL A 96 -4.54 1.75 -17.04
CA VAL A 96 -5.77 1.41 -17.76
C VAL A 96 -6.89 1.20 -16.76
N LYS A 97 -8.06 1.81 -17.01
CA LYS A 97 -9.25 1.64 -16.18
C LYS A 97 -9.61 0.15 -16.05
N ARG A 98 -9.59 -0.38 -14.81
CA ARG A 98 -9.73 -1.82 -14.48
C ARG A 98 -8.65 -2.76 -15.06
N GLY A 99 -7.62 -2.22 -15.71
CA GLY A 99 -6.48 -2.97 -16.28
C GLY A 99 -5.17 -2.73 -15.51
N PRO A 100 -4.03 -3.10 -16.11
CA PRO A 100 -2.71 -2.88 -15.53
C PRO A 100 -2.41 -1.41 -15.26
N ALA A 101 -1.59 -1.15 -14.24
CA ALA A 101 -1.04 0.16 -13.96
C ALA A 101 0.45 0.05 -13.58
N THR A 102 1.25 0.96 -14.13
CA THR A 102 2.70 1.03 -13.98
C THR A 102 3.07 2.36 -13.34
N PHE A 103 3.80 2.27 -12.24
CA PHE A 103 4.27 3.38 -11.43
C PHE A 103 5.79 3.42 -11.47
N GLU A 104 6.35 4.61 -11.60
CA GLU A 104 7.77 4.83 -11.35
C GLU A 104 7.94 5.49 -9.98
N VAL A 105 8.94 5.02 -9.24
CA VAL A 105 9.35 5.60 -7.97
C VAL A 105 10.65 6.35 -8.20
N LEU A 106 10.60 7.66 -7.99
CA LEU A 106 11.72 8.58 -8.11
C LEU A 106 12.23 8.97 -6.72
N GLY A 107 13.52 9.25 -6.60
CA GLY A 107 14.12 9.81 -5.41
C GLY A 107 13.99 11.33 -5.35
N ALA A 108 14.75 11.93 -4.43
CA ALA A 108 14.68 13.36 -4.13
C ALA A 108 15.17 14.24 -5.30
N ALA A 109 16.15 13.76 -6.07
CA ALA A 109 16.71 14.44 -7.23
C ALA A 109 16.02 14.05 -8.55
N GLY A 110 14.93 13.25 -8.48
CA GLY A 110 14.27 12.68 -9.65
C GLY A 110 14.96 11.43 -10.20
N GLU A 111 15.91 10.84 -9.47
CA GLU A 111 16.60 9.62 -9.86
C GLU A 111 15.67 8.39 -9.80
N PRO A 112 15.68 7.47 -10.78
CA PRO A 112 14.80 6.31 -10.77
C PRO A 112 15.26 5.28 -9.72
N LEU A 113 14.40 5.00 -8.74
CA LEU A 113 14.63 4.01 -7.68
C LEU A 113 14.05 2.63 -8.02
N GLY A 114 12.99 2.62 -8.83
CA GLY A 114 12.39 1.39 -9.33
C GLY A 114 11.03 1.60 -9.98
N VAL A 115 10.49 0.52 -10.54
CA VAL A 115 9.17 0.48 -11.19
C VAL A 115 8.27 -0.50 -10.44
N VAL A 116 7.03 -0.11 -10.18
CA VAL A 116 6.00 -0.98 -9.60
C VAL A 116 4.88 -1.19 -10.62
N VAL A 117 4.60 -2.45 -10.95
CA VAL A 117 3.51 -2.85 -11.85
C VAL A 117 2.44 -3.57 -11.04
N ARG A 118 1.18 -3.14 -11.21
CA ARG A 118 -0.01 -3.78 -10.64
C ARG A 118 -0.87 -4.32 -11.77
N GLU A 119 -0.99 -5.63 -11.87
CA GLU A 119 -1.89 -6.31 -12.81
C GLU A 119 -3.13 -6.78 -12.04
N PRO A 120 -4.34 -6.22 -12.24
CA PRO A 120 -5.55 -6.76 -11.61
C PRO A 120 -5.96 -8.10 -12.24
N GLY A 121 -6.40 -9.03 -11.41
CA GLY A 121 -7.25 -10.14 -11.85
C GLY A 121 -8.71 -9.81 -11.50
N PRO A 122 -9.68 -9.88 -12.43
CA PRO A 122 -9.61 -10.56 -13.73
C PRO A 122 -9.36 -9.59 -14.91
N HIS A 123 -8.13 -9.60 -15.44
CA HIS A 123 -7.83 -9.04 -16.76
C HIS A 123 -7.16 -10.14 -17.59
N GLY A 124 -7.88 -10.63 -18.61
CA GLY A 124 -7.54 -11.89 -19.29
C GLY A 124 -7.64 -13.11 -18.37
N TRP A 125 -6.81 -14.13 -18.62
CA TRP A 125 -6.80 -15.42 -17.90
C TRP A 125 -6.30 -15.34 -16.43
N ARG A 126 -5.88 -14.17 -15.94
CA ARG A 126 -5.29 -14.03 -14.60
C ARG A 126 -6.39 -13.83 -13.53
N MET A 127 -6.66 -14.87 -12.75
CA MET A 127 -7.64 -14.86 -11.64
C MET A 127 -7.25 -14.01 -10.42
N ARG A 128 -6.02 -13.48 -10.35
CA ARG A 128 -5.47 -12.83 -9.14
C ARG A 128 -4.72 -11.56 -9.47
N THR A 129 -4.81 -10.57 -8.57
CA THR A 129 -4.00 -9.34 -8.68
C THR A 129 -2.52 -9.67 -8.42
N ARG A 130 -1.66 -9.41 -9.41
CA ARG A 130 -0.20 -9.51 -9.30
C ARG A 130 0.40 -8.14 -9.02
N TRP A 131 1.44 -8.13 -8.20
CA TRP A 131 2.34 -7.01 -7.99
C TRP A 131 3.74 -7.42 -8.42
N THR A 132 4.41 -6.56 -9.17
CA THR A 132 5.82 -6.70 -9.55
C THR A 132 6.52 -5.42 -9.15
N VAL A 133 7.67 -5.52 -8.49
CA VAL A 133 8.48 -4.39 -8.05
C VAL A 133 9.89 -4.62 -8.58
N THR A 134 10.32 -3.82 -9.53
CA THR A 134 11.65 -3.92 -10.16
C THR A 134 12.51 -2.77 -9.65
N PRO A 135 13.43 -2.99 -8.70
CA PRO A 135 14.33 -1.96 -8.21
C PRO A 135 15.40 -1.65 -9.27
N THR A 136 15.89 -0.42 -9.30
CA THR A 136 17.01 -0.06 -10.18
C THR A 136 18.24 -0.91 -9.84
N GLY A 137 18.77 -1.63 -10.83
CA GLY A 137 19.97 -2.47 -10.68
C GLY A 137 19.78 -3.81 -9.96
N ARG A 138 18.54 -4.28 -9.73
CA ARG A 138 18.27 -5.58 -9.08
C ARG A 138 17.17 -6.40 -9.76
N ALA A 139 17.10 -7.67 -9.40
CA ALA A 139 16.01 -8.56 -9.79
C ALA A 139 14.65 -8.04 -9.28
N ALA A 140 13.59 -8.37 -10.00
CA ALA A 140 12.24 -7.97 -9.62
C ALA A 140 11.71 -8.82 -8.47
N LEU A 141 11.08 -8.20 -7.48
CA LEU A 141 10.17 -8.90 -6.58
C LEU A 141 8.84 -9.14 -7.28
N THR A 142 8.25 -10.33 -7.15
CA THR A 142 6.90 -10.62 -7.65
C THR A 142 6.02 -11.23 -6.56
N GLY A 143 4.76 -10.81 -6.53
CA GLY A 143 3.80 -11.23 -5.51
C GLY A 143 2.36 -11.26 -5.99
N TYR A 144 1.51 -12.00 -5.28
CA TYR A 144 0.10 -12.16 -5.60
C TYR A 144 -0.77 -11.84 -4.39
N LYS A 145 -1.88 -11.12 -4.58
CA LYS A 145 -2.83 -10.81 -3.50
C LYS A 145 -3.59 -12.06 -3.05
N GLY A 146 -3.61 -12.33 -1.74
CA GLY A 146 -4.32 -13.44 -1.09
C GLY A 146 -3.48 -14.72 -0.87
N ARG A 147 -4.01 -15.69 -0.12
CA ARG A 147 -3.44 -17.04 0.00
C ARG A 147 -4.10 -17.99 -1.02
N LEU A 148 -3.31 -18.80 -1.72
CA LEU A 148 -3.83 -19.76 -2.73
C LEU A 148 -4.79 -20.77 -2.10
N GLY A 149 -4.42 -21.37 -0.96
CA GLY A 149 -5.28 -22.32 -0.24
C GLY A 149 -6.57 -21.71 0.31
N TRP A 150 -6.59 -20.42 0.66
CA TRP A 150 -7.82 -19.75 1.10
C TRP A 150 -8.80 -19.51 -0.05
N TRP A 151 -8.29 -19.28 -1.26
CA TRP A 151 -9.11 -19.21 -2.47
C TRP A 151 -9.74 -20.58 -2.80
N LEU A 152 -8.98 -21.67 -2.67
CA LEU A 152 -9.50 -23.03 -2.82
C LEU A 152 -10.57 -23.36 -1.77
N PHE A 153 -10.34 -23.00 -0.51
CA PHE A 153 -11.32 -23.12 0.58
C PHE A 153 -12.59 -22.32 0.32
N TRP A 154 -12.48 -21.11 -0.22
CA TRP A 154 -13.62 -20.30 -0.64
C TRP A 154 -14.46 -20.95 -1.75
N TRP A 155 -13.82 -21.60 -2.73
CA TRP A 155 -14.55 -22.37 -3.74
C TRP A 155 -15.25 -23.59 -3.14
N LEU A 156 -14.59 -24.33 -2.23
CA LEU A 156 -15.18 -25.48 -1.55
C LEU A 156 -16.40 -25.12 -0.69
N ILE A 157 -16.42 -23.95 -0.06
CA ILE A 157 -17.56 -23.47 0.75
C ILE A 157 -18.59 -22.70 -0.10
N SER A 158 -18.29 -22.32 -1.34
CA SER A 158 -19.23 -21.58 -2.20
C SER A 158 -20.65 -22.17 -2.31
N PRO A 159 -20.90 -23.50 -2.42
CA PRO A 159 -22.27 -24.04 -2.36
C PRO A 159 -22.92 -23.87 -0.97
N VAL A 160 -22.15 -23.99 0.11
CA VAL A 160 -22.64 -23.77 1.48
C VAL A 160 -22.94 -22.29 1.72
N GLN A 161 -22.14 -21.38 1.17
CA GLN A 161 -22.44 -19.94 1.22
C GLN A 161 -23.69 -19.57 0.42
N LEU A 162 -23.96 -20.24 -0.70
CA LEU A 162 -25.21 -20.04 -1.45
C LEU A 162 -26.42 -20.43 -0.59
N VAL A 163 -26.35 -21.57 0.11
CA VAL A 163 -27.40 -22.01 1.05
C VAL A 163 -27.54 -21.04 2.23
N ILE A 164 -26.43 -20.61 2.84
CA ILE A 164 -26.45 -19.62 3.93
C ILE A 164 -27.01 -18.28 3.45
N LEU A 165 -26.69 -17.82 2.22
CA LEU A 165 -27.21 -16.58 1.65
C LEU A 165 -28.72 -16.67 1.44
N VAL A 166 -29.23 -17.79 0.91
CA VAL A 166 -30.67 -18.04 0.78
C VAL A 166 -31.36 -18.04 2.15
N LEU A 167 -30.76 -18.66 3.17
CA LEU A 167 -31.29 -18.65 4.54
C LEU A 167 -31.19 -17.26 5.21
N ALA A 168 -30.13 -16.49 4.95
CA ALA A 168 -29.91 -15.15 5.48
C ALA A 168 -30.94 -14.15 4.93
N ILE A 169 -31.24 -14.22 3.64
CA ILE A 169 -32.34 -13.48 2.98
C ILE A 169 -33.70 -13.79 3.63
N ILE A 170 -33.85 -14.96 4.25
CA ILE A 170 -35.07 -15.40 4.93
C ILE A 170 -35.10 -15.00 6.42
N GLY A 171 -33.98 -14.58 7.04
CA GLY A 171 -34.03 -14.00 8.40
C GLY A 171 -32.77 -14.00 9.26
N ALA A 172 -31.57 -13.77 8.73
CA ALA A 172 -30.37 -13.61 9.58
C ALA A 172 -29.35 -12.61 9.02
N ASP A 173 -28.96 -11.65 9.87
CA ASP A 173 -27.93 -10.65 9.59
C ASP A 173 -26.54 -11.31 9.66
N GLY A 174 -26.00 -11.68 8.50
CA GLY A 174 -24.79 -12.51 8.39
C GLY A 174 -23.52 -11.69 8.25
N ASP A 175 -22.68 -11.66 9.29
CA ASP A 175 -21.35 -11.03 9.22
C ASP A 175 -20.43 -11.79 8.24
N ILE A 176 -20.15 -11.16 7.09
CA ILE A 176 -19.44 -11.80 5.97
C ILE A 176 -17.95 -11.92 6.32
N GLY A 177 -17.51 -13.16 6.53
CA GLY A 177 -16.17 -13.54 6.98
C GLY A 177 -15.04 -12.70 6.38
N ARG A 178 -14.39 -11.91 7.24
CA ARG A 178 -13.23 -11.07 6.94
C ARG A 178 -12.09 -11.91 6.35
N THR A 179 -11.92 -11.83 5.03
CA THR A 179 -10.82 -12.52 4.34
C THR A 179 -9.44 -11.99 4.80
N PRO A 180 -8.49 -12.85 5.21
CA PRO A 180 -7.14 -12.42 5.59
C PRO A 180 -6.33 -12.00 4.35
N ARG A 181 -5.83 -10.76 4.34
CA ARG A 181 -5.25 -10.14 3.13
C ARG A 181 -3.75 -10.05 3.23
N ARG A 182 -3.10 -11.11 2.76
CA ARG A 182 -1.65 -11.19 2.65
C ARG A 182 -1.19 -10.95 1.21
N ILE A 183 -0.17 -10.12 1.00
CA ILE A 183 0.57 -9.98 -0.27
C ILE A 183 2.02 -10.32 0.05
N MET A 184 2.42 -11.53 -0.32
CA MET A 184 3.81 -11.98 -0.27
C MET A 184 4.49 -11.58 -1.58
N LEU A 185 5.57 -10.80 -1.52
CA LEU A 185 6.45 -10.55 -2.66
C LEU A 185 7.76 -11.31 -2.46
N TRP A 186 8.05 -12.17 -3.41
CA TRP A 186 9.21 -13.04 -3.45
C TRP A 186 10.25 -12.46 -4.39
N ASP A 187 11.54 -12.57 -4.05
CA ASP A 187 12.60 -12.21 -4.98
C ASP A 187 12.64 -13.22 -6.13
N SER A 188 12.62 -12.75 -7.38
CA SER A 188 12.63 -13.64 -8.54
C SER A 188 14.01 -14.26 -8.82
N ALA A 189 15.08 -13.79 -8.18
CA ALA A 189 16.42 -14.37 -8.29
C ALA A 189 16.72 -15.41 -7.19
N SER A 190 16.44 -15.11 -5.91
CA SER A 190 16.68 -16.08 -4.83
C SER A 190 15.50 -16.99 -4.52
N GLY A 191 14.28 -16.61 -4.92
CA GLY A 191 13.05 -17.32 -4.57
C GLY A 191 12.61 -17.10 -3.11
N GLU A 192 13.26 -16.20 -2.37
CA GLU A 192 12.99 -15.95 -0.95
C GLU A 192 11.92 -14.87 -0.72
N LEU A 193 11.28 -14.92 0.45
CA LEU A 193 10.22 -13.98 0.81
C LEU A 193 10.82 -12.64 1.28
N ALA A 194 10.98 -11.71 0.34
CA ALA A 194 11.55 -10.38 0.62
C ALA A 194 10.59 -9.48 1.42
N LEU A 195 9.31 -9.42 1.01
CA LEU A 195 8.29 -8.53 1.60
C LEU A 195 6.97 -9.26 1.85
N ASP A 196 6.31 -8.88 2.94
CA ASP A 196 5.06 -9.49 3.39
C ASP A 196 4.11 -8.42 3.95
N PHE A 197 3.12 -8.03 3.14
CA PHE A 197 2.05 -7.11 3.55
C PHE A 197 0.87 -7.92 4.10
N GLU A 198 0.48 -7.69 5.34
CA GLU A 198 -0.62 -8.39 6.03
C GLU A 198 -1.42 -7.37 6.85
N ASP A 199 -2.74 -7.29 6.64
CA ASP A 199 -3.68 -6.44 7.40
C ASP A 199 -3.16 -5.02 7.68
N GLU A 200 -2.87 -4.28 6.60
CA GLU A 200 -2.42 -2.88 6.59
C GLU A 200 -1.01 -2.61 7.17
N MET A 201 -0.24 -3.68 7.40
CA MET A 201 1.12 -3.66 7.94
C MET A 201 2.10 -4.30 6.94
N LEU A 202 3.19 -3.61 6.60
CA LEU A 202 4.25 -4.17 5.75
C LEU A 202 5.40 -4.72 6.60
N ARG A 203 5.70 -6.00 6.45
CA ARG A 203 6.88 -6.65 7.02
C ARG A 203 7.95 -6.74 5.94
N VAL A 204 9.13 -6.20 6.24
CA VAL A 204 10.34 -6.36 5.44
C VAL A 204 11.11 -7.50 6.09
N LEU A 205 11.35 -8.59 5.36
CA LEU A 205 11.96 -9.80 5.89
C LEU A 205 13.44 -9.79 5.55
N ASP A 206 13.79 -10.22 4.34
CA ASP A 206 15.13 -10.11 3.78
C ASP A 206 15.09 -9.31 2.47
N TYR A 207 15.25 -7.99 2.59
CA TYR A 207 15.20 -7.09 1.44
C TYR A 207 16.09 -5.87 1.68
N SER A 208 17.30 -5.93 1.13
CA SER A 208 18.33 -4.90 1.23
C SER A 208 18.18 -3.77 0.20
N ALA A 209 16.96 -3.51 -0.28
CA ALA A 209 16.68 -2.46 -1.26
C ALA A 209 16.47 -1.09 -0.61
N ASP A 210 16.41 -0.05 -1.44
CA ASP A 210 16.27 1.34 -1.00
C ASP A 210 15.01 1.53 -0.12
N PRO A 211 15.16 2.03 1.13
CA PRO A 211 14.05 2.40 2.01
C PRO A 211 12.98 3.29 1.36
N ARG A 212 13.38 4.15 0.41
CA ARG A 212 12.50 5.02 -0.38
C ARG A 212 11.52 4.22 -1.23
N LEU A 213 12.02 3.19 -1.93
CA LEU A 213 11.22 2.28 -2.72
C LEU A 213 10.26 1.46 -1.85
N VAL A 214 10.71 1.01 -0.67
CA VAL A 214 9.87 0.26 0.28
C VAL A 214 8.73 1.12 0.84
N ALA A 215 9.01 2.36 1.24
CA ALA A 215 7.98 3.28 1.74
C ALA A 215 6.98 3.67 0.62
N ALA A 216 7.47 3.96 -0.59
CA ALA A 216 6.65 4.26 -1.76
C ALA A 216 5.73 3.08 -2.12
N LEU A 217 6.25 1.85 -2.12
CA LEU A 217 5.46 0.64 -2.32
C LEU A 217 4.38 0.48 -1.24
N PHE A 218 4.70 0.72 0.03
CA PHE A 218 3.73 0.60 1.12
C PHE A 218 2.58 1.59 0.99
N ALA A 219 2.87 2.86 0.69
CA ALA A 219 1.87 3.87 0.36
C ALA A 219 1.01 3.45 -0.86
N LEU A 220 1.63 2.86 -1.89
CA LEU A 220 0.92 2.37 -3.07
C LEU A 220 0.00 1.19 -2.74
N LEU A 221 0.44 0.23 -1.93
CA LEU A 221 -0.39 -0.90 -1.47
C LEU A 221 -1.61 -0.38 -0.69
N ARG A 222 -1.40 0.55 0.25
CA ARG A 222 -2.47 1.22 1.04
C ARG A 222 -3.41 2.08 0.17
N SER A 223 -2.98 2.50 -1.02
CA SER A 223 -3.78 3.34 -1.94
C SER A 223 -4.83 2.56 -2.74
N TYR A 224 -4.75 1.23 -2.77
CA TYR A 224 -5.76 0.37 -3.39
C TYR A 224 -6.61 -0.28 -2.31
N PRO A 225 -7.95 -0.16 -2.37
CA PRO A 225 -8.82 -0.71 -1.35
C PRO A 225 -8.61 -2.22 -1.23
N CYS A 226 -8.42 -2.66 0.01
CA CYS A 226 -8.25 -4.05 0.34
C CYS A 226 -9.60 -4.80 0.36
N TRP A 227 -10.70 -4.12 0.70
CA TRP A 227 -12.09 -4.61 0.85
C TRP A 227 -13.14 -3.69 0.21
N LEU A 228 -14.42 -4.08 0.29
CA LEU A 228 -15.56 -3.16 0.23
C LEU A 228 -15.60 -2.28 1.50
N GLY A 229 -15.87 -0.99 1.38
CA GLY A 229 -16.08 -0.09 2.54
C GLY A 229 -14.81 0.45 3.21
N GLU A 230 -13.66 -0.24 3.12
CA GLU A 230 -12.38 0.32 3.57
C GLU A 230 -11.97 1.49 2.66
N GLN A 231 -11.88 2.70 3.22
CA GLN A 231 -11.49 3.89 2.47
C GLN A 231 -9.96 3.95 2.33
N PRO A 232 -9.42 3.96 1.09
CA PRO A 232 -7.99 4.20 0.89
C PRO A 232 -7.58 5.58 1.43
N TRP A 233 -6.36 5.67 1.96
CA TRP A 233 -5.82 6.89 2.56
C TRP A 233 -5.89 8.11 1.64
N ASP A 234 -5.72 7.88 0.34
CA ASP A 234 -5.69 8.84 -0.76
C ASP A 234 -7.06 9.05 -1.43
N LYS A 235 -8.14 8.45 -0.90
CA LYS A 235 -9.53 8.70 -1.31
C LYS A 235 -10.23 9.72 -0.40
N GLN A 236 -9.80 9.88 0.85
CA GLN A 236 -10.40 10.84 1.78
C GLN A 236 -10.16 12.27 1.33
N ASP A 237 -11.19 13.11 1.39
CA ASP A 237 -11.12 14.50 0.94
C ASP A 237 -11.94 15.44 1.83
N ARG A 238 -11.41 16.66 2.01
CA ARG A 238 -11.74 17.68 3.02
C ARG A 238 -11.65 17.23 4.49
#